data_AF-A0A348VSQ6-F1
#
_entry.id   AF-A0A348VSQ6-F1
#
_cell.length_a   1.000
_cell.length_b   1.000
_cell.length_c   1.000
_cell.angle_alpha   90.00
_cell.angle_beta   90.00
_cell.angle_gamma   90.00
#
_symmetry.space_group_name_H-M   'P 1'
#
loop_
_entity.id
_entity.type
_entity.pdbx_description
1 polymer ?
#
loop_
_entity_poly.entity_id
_entity_poly.type
_entity_poly.pdbx_seq_one_letter_code
_entity_poly.pdbx_strand_id
1 'polypeptide(L)'
;MTKKKNDPQEEQPREDLRKEYTRDYQNATPPAPDAEIETFYETATWKGVKTVFKCTKCGTFRDTRDEMIEHVLLHVPKAEQEEVLNLLLKEK
;
A
#
# COMPACT_ATOMS: atom_id res chain seq x y z
N MET A 1 52.95 52.34 0.97
CA MET A 1 52.53 51.49 -0.16
C MET A 1 52.28 50.08 0.36
N THR A 2 51.05 49.78 0.72
CA THR A 2 50.62 48.54 1.38
C THR A 2 50.24 47.48 0.36
N LYS A 3 50.99 46.37 0.31
CA LYS A 3 50.58 45.13 -0.38
C LYS A 3 49.99 44.17 0.64
N LYS A 4 48.67 44.16 0.79
CA LYS A 4 47.93 43.15 1.55
C LYS A 4 47.73 41.91 0.68
N LYS A 5 48.14 40.76 1.23
CA LYS A 5 47.94 39.41 0.70
C LYS A 5 46.45 39.08 0.82
N ASN A 6 45.82 38.56 -0.24
CA ASN A 6 44.49 37.97 -0.19
C ASN A 6 44.64 36.45 -0.31
N ASP A 7 44.08 35.77 0.67
CA ASP A 7 44.03 34.32 0.87
C ASP A 7 42.77 33.77 0.16
N PRO A 8 42.83 32.59 -0.49
CA PRO A 8 41.65 31.99 -1.13
C PRO A 8 40.76 31.30 -0.08
N GLN A 9 39.53 31.79 0.07
CA GLN A 9 38.53 31.11 0.91
C GLN A 9 38.08 29.80 0.26
N GLU A 10 38.44 28.71 0.93
CA GLU A 10 37.95 27.35 0.75
C GLU A 10 36.43 27.31 1.07
N GLU A 11 35.60 27.15 0.04
CA GLU A 11 34.16 26.91 0.21
C GLU A 11 33.94 25.49 0.72
N GLN A 12 33.79 25.34 2.04
CA GLN A 12 33.30 24.11 2.62
C GLN A 12 31.79 23.96 2.34
N PRO A 13 31.32 22.82 1.79
CA PRO A 13 29.90 22.59 1.57
C PRO A 13 29.19 22.48 2.94
N ARG A 14 28.18 23.33 3.14
CA ARG A 14 27.36 23.41 4.35
C ARG A 14 26.69 22.06 4.66
N GLU A 15 27.23 21.34 5.64
CA GLU A 15 26.66 20.09 6.19
C GLU A 15 25.29 20.27 6.88
N ASP A 16 24.86 21.52 7.07
CA ASP A 16 23.63 21.89 7.77
C ASP A 16 22.36 21.55 6.97
N LEU A 17 22.44 21.50 5.64
CA LEU A 17 21.28 21.24 4.78
C LEU A 17 20.84 19.75 4.76
N ARG A 18 21.67 18.83 5.25
CA ARG A 18 21.38 17.39 5.22
C ARG A 18 20.52 16.92 6.40
N LYS A 19 20.47 17.69 7.50
CA LYS A 19 19.78 17.27 8.73
C LYS A 19 18.30 17.65 8.75
N GLU A 20 17.89 18.68 8.01
CA GLU A 20 16.47 19.07 7.96
C GLU A 20 15.63 18.16 7.03
N TYR A 21 16.23 17.53 6.02
CA TYR A 21 15.48 16.69 5.06
C TYR A 21 15.02 15.32 5.61
N THR A 22 15.48 14.91 6.80
CA THR A 22 15.18 13.57 7.35
C THR A 22 14.24 13.56 8.56
N ARG A 23 13.83 14.73 9.07
CA ARG A 23 13.03 14.81 10.29
C ARG A 23 11.53 14.63 10.05
N ASP A 24 11.02 15.00 8.88
CA ASP A 24 9.59 14.87 8.56
C ASP A 24 9.18 13.45 8.13
N TYR A 25 10.14 12.59 7.79
CA TYR A 25 9.86 11.20 7.38
C TYR A 25 9.67 10.22 8.55
N GLN A 26 9.89 10.64 9.80
CA GLN A 26 9.71 9.78 10.98
C GLN A 26 8.31 9.86 11.60
N ASN A 27 7.46 10.78 11.15
CA ASN A 27 6.06 10.92 11.61
C ASN A 27 5.03 10.66 10.50
N ALA A 28 5.47 10.23 9.31
CA ALA A 28 4.56 9.66 8.33
C ALA A 28 4.18 8.27 8.80
N THR A 29 3.09 8.16 9.57
CA THR A 29 2.36 6.90 9.68
C THR A 29 2.16 6.41 8.25
N PRO A 30 2.62 5.20 7.86
CA PRO A 30 2.28 4.67 6.54
C PRO A 30 0.75 4.78 6.43
N PRO A 31 0.20 5.29 5.31
CA PRO A 31 -1.24 5.28 5.14
C PRO A 31 -1.69 3.85 5.42
N ALA A 32 -2.55 3.67 6.41
CA ALA A 32 -3.14 2.36 6.67
C ALA A 32 -3.64 1.84 5.32
N PRO A 33 -3.21 0.66 4.86
CA PRO A 33 -3.51 0.17 3.52
C PRO A 33 -4.98 -0.27 3.37
N ASP A 34 -5.91 0.39 4.04
CA ASP A 34 -7.32 0.03 4.03
C ASP A 34 -8.12 1.31 4.22
N ALA A 35 -8.19 2.11 3.15
CA ALA A 35 -9.45 2.78 2.88
C ALA A 35 -10.51 1.68 2.91
N GLU A 36 -11.52 1.84 3.78
CA GLU A 36 -12.59 0.89 4.08
C GLU A 36 -13.46 0.60 2.84
N ILE A 37 -12.87 -0.03 1.84
CA ILE A 37 -13.61 -0.77 0.83
C ILE A 37 -14.08 -2.01 1.58
N GLU A 38 -15.40 -2.22 1.59
CA GLU A 38 -16.01 -3.42 2.17
C GLU A 38 -15.52 -4.63 1.35
N THR A 39 -14.36 -5.17 1.71
CA THR A 39 -13.68 -6.21 0.94
C THR A 39 -14.40 -7.53 1.20
N PHE A 40 -14.98 -8.09 0.14
CA PHE A 40 -15.65 -9.39 0.20
C PHE A 40 -14.70 -10.55 0.53
N TYR A 41 -13.40 -10.32 0.32
CA TYR A 41 -12.32 -11.24 0.66
C TYR A 41 -11.03 -10.48 0.94
N GLU A 42 -10.21 -11.05 1.82
CA GLU A 42 -8.87 -10.57 2.14
C GLU A 42 -7.85 -11.37 1.31
N THR A 43 -6.73 -10.73 0.96
CA THR A 43 -5.61 -11.45 0.36
C THR A 43 -4.61 -11.83 1.44
N ALA A 44 -4.21 -13.09 1.48
CA ALA A 44 -3.23 -13.62 2.44
C ALA A 44 -2.12 -14.38 1.70
N THR A 45 -0.98 -14.56 2.36
CA THR A 45 0.13 -15.35 1.81
C THR A 45 0.26 -16.68 2.57
N TRP A 46 -0.02 -17.79 1.90
CA TRP A 46 0.17 -19.13 2.42
C TRP A 46 1.65 -19.53 2.35
N LYS A 47 2.23 -19.87 3.52
CA LYS A 47 3.64 -20.26 3.68
C LYS A 47 4.65 -19.26 3.08
N GLY A 48 4.28 -17.98 2.97
CA GLY A 48 5.15 -16.93 2.43
C GLY A 48 5.45 -17.02 0.93
N VAL A 49 4.80 -17.92 0.20
CA VAL A 49 5.11 -18.17 -1.23
C VAL A 49 3.89 -18.08 -2.13
N LYS A 50 2.71 -18.49 -1.64
CA LYS A 50 1.49 -18.56 -2.45
C LYS A 50 0.48 -17.52 -1.97
N THR A 51 0.06 -16.66 -2.88
CA THR A 51 -1.11 -15.79 -2.63
C THR A 51 -2.36 -16.65 -2.58
N VAL A 52 -3.12 -16.50 -1.50
CA VAL A 52 -4.43 -17.12 -1.29
C VAL A 52 -5.43 -16.04 -0.92
N PHE A 53 -6.69 -16.27 -1.23
CA PHE A 53 -7.77 -15.34 -0.94
C PHE A 53 -8.61 -15.94 0.19
N LYS A 54 -8.97 -15.15 1.20
CA LYS A 54 -9.76 -15.57 2.35
C LYS A 54 -11.10 -14.82 2.35
N CYS A 55 -12.22 -15.55 2.33
CA CYS A 55 -13.53 -14.93 2.37
C CYS A 55 -13.79 -14.29 3.74
N THR A 56 -14.24 -13.02 3.76
CA THR A 56 -14.54 -12.33 5.02
C THR A 56 -15.84 -12.81 5.67
N LYS A 57 -16.77 -13.39 4.88
CA LYS A 57 -18.06 -13.88 5.38
C LYS A 57 -17.97 -15.23 6.11
N CYS A 58 -17.19 -16.18 5.58
CA CYS A 58 -17.11 -17.54 6.16
C CYS A 58 -15.69 -18.03 6.47
N GLY A 59 -14.66 -17.25 6.17
CA GLY A 59 -13.27 -17.60 6.47
C GLY A 59 -12.64 -18.66 5.56
N THR A 60 -13.33 -19.11 4.50
CA THR A 60 -12.81 -20.10 3.55
C THR A 60 -11.68 -19.51 2.71
N PHE A 61 -10.65 -20.32 2.45
CA PHE A 61 -9.54 -19.94 1.59
C PHE A 61 -9.73 -20.49 0.17
N ARG A 62 -9.38 -19.69 -0.84
CA ARG A 62 -9.33 -20.05 -2.26
C ARG A 62 -7.97 -19.71 -2.84
N ASP A 63 -7.58 -20.45 -3.86
CA ASP A 63 -6.26 -20.31 -4.46
C ASP A 63 -6.23 -19.25 -5.57
N THR A 64 -7.39 -18.99 -6.19
CA THR A 64 -7.53 -18.00 -7.26
C THR A 64 -8.59 -16.96 -6.91
N ARG A 65 -8.49 -15.80 -7.55
CA ARG A 65 -9.45 -14.71 -7.39
C ARG A 65 -10.83 -15.11 -7.96
N ASP A 66 -10.86 -15.77 -9.11
CA ASP A 66 -12.11 -16.21 -9.75
C ASP A 66 -12.91 -17.17 -8.86
N GLU A 67 -12.24 -18.17 -8.27
CA GLU A 67 -12.87 -19.08 -7.29
C GLU A 67 -13.40 -18.34 -6.05
N MET A 68 -12.70 -17.28 -5.63
CA MET A 68 -13.16 -16.45 -4.51
C MET A 68 -14.37 -15.61 -4.90
N ILE A 69 -14.41 -15.05 -6.11
CA ILE A 69 -15.55 -14.29 -6.61
C ILE A 69 -16.79 -15.19 -6.66
N GLU A 70 -16.68 -16.37 -7.27
CA GLU A 70 -17.77 -17.35 -7.31
C GLU A 70 -18.24 -17.73 -5.90
N HIS A 71 -17.29 -17.94 -4.99
CA HIS A 71 -17.60 -18.26 -3.60
C HIS A 71 -18.33 -17.12 -2.87
N VAL A 72 -17.91 -15.86 -3.07
CA VAL A 72 -18.55 -14.68 -2.49
C VAL A 72 -19.99 -14.54 -2.99
N LEU A 73 -20.24 -14.77 -4.28
CA LEU A 73 -21.57 -14.68 -4.87
C LEU A 73 -22.58 -15.66 -4.25
N LEU A 74 -22.12 -16.78 -3.67
CA LEU A 74 -22.99 -17.71 -2.94
C LEU A 74 -23.50 -17.14 -1.61
N HIS A 75 -22.82 -16.15 -1.03
CA HIS A 75 -23.28 -15.45 0.18
C HIS A 75 -24.27 -14.32 -0.14
N VAL A 76 -24.33 -13.90 -1.41
CA VAL A 76 -25.14 -12.78 -1.88
C VAL A 76 -26.45 -13.30 -2.49
N PRO A 77 -27.62 -12.72 -2.17
CA PRO A 77 -28.87 -13.09 -2.80
C PRO A 77 -28.83 -12.81 -4.31
N LYS A 78 -29.53 -13.64 -5.10
CA LYS A 78 -29.51 -13.58 -6.57
C LYS A 78 -29.82 -12.20 -7.17
N ALA A 79 -30.61 -11.38 -6.48
CA ALA A 79 -30.96 -10.04 -6.94
C ALA A 79 -29.76 -9.08 -6.97
N GLU A 80 -28.78 -9.28 -6.08
CA GLU A 80 -27.62 -8.39 -5.88
C GLU A 80 -26.34 -8.98 -6.48
N GLN A 81 -26.37 -10.23 -6.95
CA GLN A 81 -25.19 -10.93 -7.48
C GLN A 81 -24.55 -10.20 -8.67
N GLU A 82 -25.35 -9.63 -9.56
CA GLU A 82 -24.82 -8.93 -10.74
C GLU A 82 -24.10 -7.64 -10.37
N GLU A 83 -24.61 -6.89 -9.39
CA GLU A 83 -23.98 -5.67 -8.89
C GLU A 83 -22.66 -6.00 -8.19
N VAL A 84 -22.66 -7.00 -7.31
CA VAL A 84 -21.46 -7.46 -6.60
C VAL A 84 -20.42 -8.01 -7.56
N LEU A 85 -20.80 -8.81 -8.56
CA LEU A 85 -19.88 -9.31 -9.59
C LEU A 85 -19.25 -8.16 -10.37
N ASN A 86 -20.03 -7.16 -10.77
CA ASN A 86 -19.52 -5.99 -11.47
C ASN A 86 -18.54 -5.18 -10.62
N LEU A 87 -18.77 -5.05 -9.32
CA LEU A 87 -17.83 -4.40 -8.40
C LEU A 87 -16.52 -5.20 -8.33
N LEU A 88 -16.61 -6.50 -8.11
CA LEU A 88 -15.45 -7.39 -7.96
C LEU A 88 -14.59 -7.51 -9.24
N LEU A 89 -15.18 -7.35 -10.42
CA LEU A 89 -14.46 -7.36 -11.71
C LEU A 89 -13.84 -6.00 -12.07
N LYS A 90 -14.36 -4.89 -11.53
CA LYS A 90 -13.86 -3.53 -11.81
C LYS A 90 -12.58 -3.19 -11.04
N GLU A 91 -12.29 -3.89 -9.94
CA GLU A 91 -11.04 -3.75 -9.21
C GLU A 91 -9.88 -4.36 -10.01
N LYS A 92 -9.26 -3.57 -10.90
CA LYS A 92 -8.14 -3.98 -11.76
C LYS A 92 -6.98 -2.99 -11.71
#